data_AF-A0A9C9XC30-F1
#
_entry.id   AF-A0A9C9XC30-F1
#
_cell.length_a   1.000
_cell.length_b   1.000
_cell.length_c   1.000
_cell.angle_alpha   90.00
_cell.angle_beta   90.00
_cell.angle_gamma   90.00
#
_symmetry.space_group_name_H-M   'P 1'
#
loop_
_entity.id
_entity.type
_entity.pdbx_description
1 polymer ?
#
loop_
_entity_poly.entity_id
_entity_poly.type
_entity_poly.pdbx_seq_one_letter_code
_entity_poly.pdbx_strand_id
1 'polypeptide(L)'
;MIYNEDIAVIFDELADLLEIENANPFRVRAYRNAARTVRGLARELSDMLADGYDITSLPGIGKDLAAKIREIVDTGHARALDRLHRQLPASLEDLLKIPGLGPKRVRTLFQELHIEDMGQLETAAREGRLRSLPGFGAKTEQRILDNIAARRSTQTRFLYTVAKRHAEPLLAYLRQVAGVRQAVIAGSYRRARETVGDLDILVTARSHSAVMSGSSKKRET
;
A
#
# COMPACT_ATOMS: atom_id res chain seq x y z
N MET A 1 -18.32 -0.09 17.69
CA MET A 1 -19.10 1.10 17.32
C MET A 1 -18.54 1.56 15.99
N ILE A 2 -19.40 1.67 14.98
CA ILE A 2 -19.03 2.08 13.61
C ILE A 2 -19.33 3.57 13.47
N TYR A 3 -18.34 4.32 12.98
CA TYR A 3 -18.46 5.75 12.71
C TYR A 3 -18.71 6.01 11.22
N ASN A 4 -19.18 7.21 10.91
CA ASN A 4 -19.41 7.69 9.55
C ASN A 4 -18.16 7.56 8.67
N GLU A 5 -16.96 7.80 9.23
CA GLU A 5 -15.72 7.65 8.47
C GLU A 5 -15.47 6.20 8.06
N ASP A 6 -15.78 5.22 8.91
CA ASP A 6 -15.61 3.80 8.58
C ASP A 6 -16.50 3.40 7.38
N ILE A 7 -17.75 3.85 7.40
CA ILE A 7 -18.71 3.63 6.29
C ILE A 7 -18.21 4.32 5.01
N ALA A 8 -17.73 5.55 5.13
CA ALA A 8 -17.23 6.31 3.99
C ALA A 8 -15.99 5.67 3.36
N VAL A 9 -15.04 5.17 4.17
CA VAL A 9 -13.86 4.42 3.71
C VAL A 9 -14.27 3.16 2.97
N ILE A 10 -15.20 2.36 3.52
CA ILE A 10 -15.72 1.15 2.86
C ILE A 10 -16.36 1.49 1.51
N PHE A 11 -17.12 2.59 1.42
CA PHE A 11 -17.74 3.02 0.16
C PHE A 11 -16.74 3.57 -0.86
N ASP A 12 -15.71 4.29 -0.41
CA ASP A 12 -14.63 4.76 -1.28
C ASP A 12 -13.86 3.57 -1.87
N GLU A 13 -13.49 2.59 -1.04
CA GLU A 13 -12.80 1.37 -1.46
C GLU A 13 -13.64 0.53 -2.43
N LEU A 14 -14.92 0.33 -2.11
CA LEU A 14 -15.83 -0.39 -2.98
C LEU A 14 -15.97 0.32 -4.34
N ALA A 15 -15.98 1.66 -4.36
CA ALA A 15 -15.97 2.42 -5.61
C ALA A 15 -14.66 2.28 -6.38
N ASP A 16 -13.50 2.29 -5.71
CA ASP A 16 -12.19 2.05 -6.32
C ASP A 16 -12.15 0.69 -7.01
N LEU A 17 -12.51 -0.39 -6.31
CA LEU A 17 -12.47 -1.75 -6.84
C LEU A 17 -13.49 -1.97 -7.97
N LEU A 18 -14.71 -1.43 -7.85
CA LEU A 18 -15.69 -1.48 -8.94
C LEU A 18 -15.20 -0.74 -10.19
N GLU A 19 -14.47 0.36 -10.03
CA GLU A 19 -13.91 1.10 -11.15
C GLU A 19 -12.79 0.31 -11.85
N ILE A 20 -11.99 -0.44 -11.07
CA ILE A 20 -10.97 -1.39 -11.57
C ILE A 20 -11.64 -2.52 -12.37
N GLU A 21 -12.74 -3.10 -11.87
CA GLU A 21 -13.51 -4.12 -12.61
C GLU A 21 -14.26 -3.58 -13.85
N ASN A 22 -14.15 -2.28 -14.14
CA ASN A 22 -14.93 -1.62 -15.20
C ASN A 22 -16.45 -1.78 -15.01
N ALA A 23 -16.91 -1.78 -13.76
CA ALA A 23 -18.33 -1.84 -13.44
C ALA A 23 -19.07 -0.58 -13.91
N ASN A 24 -20.40 -0.60 -13.78
CA ASN A 24 -21.26 0.48 -14.22
C ASN A 24 -20.85 1.85 -13.60
N PRO A 25 -20.53 2.88 -14.41
CA PRO A 25 -20.08 4.19 -13.92
C PRO A 25 -21.09 4.92 -13.01
N PHE A 26 -22.40 4.70 -13.19
CA PHE A 26 -23.42 5.25 -12.30
C PHE A 26 -23.33 4.64 -10.91
N ARG A 27 -23.05 3.33 -10.82
CA ARG A 27 -22.88 2.64 -9.55
C ARG A 27 -21.62 3.10 -8.82
N VAL A 28 -20.50 3.24 -9.52
CA VAL A 28 -19.26 3.80 -8.96
C VAL A 28 -19.51 5.21 -8.40
N ARG A 29 -20.15 6.08 -9.18
CA ARG A 29 -20.50 7.44 -8.74
C ARG A 29 -21.45 7.45 -7.55
N ALA A 30 -22.40 6.53 -7.48
CA ALA A 30 -23.33 6.42 -6.36
C ALA A 30 -22.60 6.15 -5.04
N TYR A 31 -21.65 5.21 -5.02
CA TYR A 31 -20.83 4.94 -3.84
C TYR A 31 -19.94 6.13 -3.44
N ARG A 32 -19.31 6.80 -4.41
CA ARG A 32 -18.53 8.03 -4.15
C ARG A 32 -19.37 9.17 -3.59
N ASN A 33 -20.58 9.35 -4.13
CA ASN A 33 -21.52 10.35 -3.63
C ASN A 33 -21.94 9.99 -2.21
N ALA A 34 -22.29 8.73 -1.96
CA ALA A 34 -22.66 8.26 -0.64
C ALA A 34 -21.53 8.48 0.38
N ALA A 35 -20.29 8.08 0.07
CA ALA A 35 -19.13 8.33 0.94
C ALA A 35 -18.97 9.81 1.31
N ARG A 36 -19.12 10.72 0.32
CA ARG A 36 -19.12 12.17 0.57
C ARG A 36 -20.27 12.64 1.44
N THR A 37 -21.49 12.16 1.19
CA THR A 37 -22.66 12.49 2.01
C THR A 37 -22.44 12.04 3.45
N VAL A 38 -22.04 10.79 3.66
CA VAL A 38 -21.83 10.19 4.99
C VAL A 38 -20.74 10.95 5.76
N ARG A 39 -19.60 11.24 5.13
CA ARG A 39 -18.50 11.99 5.77
C ARG A 39 -18.88 13.42 6.15
N GLY A 40 -19.87 14.01 5.46
CA GLY A 40 -20.38 15.35 5.76
C GLY A 40 -21.45 15.41 6.85
N LEU A 41 -21.91 14.28 7.38
CA LEU A 41 -22.91 14.25 8.44
C LEU A 41 -22.29 14.62 9.79
N ALA A 42 -22.93 15.55 10.50
CA ALA A 42 -22.55 15.93 11.87
C ALA A 42 -22.96 14.86 12.90
N ARG A 43 -23.93 14.01 12.55
CA ARG A 43 -24.46 12.96 13.40
C ARG A 43 -24.07 11.59 12.83
N GLU A 44 -23.71 10.65 13.69
CA GLU A 44 -23.38 9.29 13.30
C GLU A 44 -24.61 8.55 12.74
N LEU A 45 -24.42 7.86 11.61
CA LEU A 45 -25.48 7.06 10.99
C LEU A 45 -25.93 5.91 11.88
N SER A 46 -25.03 5.35 12.68
CA SER A 46 -25.36 4.32 13.67
C SER A 46 -26.39 4.83 14.68
N ASP A 47 -26.20 6.05 15.20
CA ASP A 47 -27.16 6.68 16.11
C ASP A 47 -28.48 7.03 15.40
N MET A 48 -28.41 7.57 14.18
CA MET A 48 -29.60 7.88 13.39
C MET A 48 -30.46 6.64 13.14
N LEU A 49 -29.83 5.52 12.79
CA LEU A 49 -30.51 4.24 12.58
C LEU A 49 -31.10 3.69 13.88
N ALA A 50 -30.39 3.80 15.01
CA ALA A 50 -30.90 3.38 16.31
C ALA A 50 -32.17 4.15 16.72
N ASP A 51 -32.25 5.43 16.38
CA ASP A 51 -33.42 6.29 16.59
C ASP A 51 -34.57 6.03 15.59
N GLY A 52 -34.38 5.13 14.61
CA GLY A 52 -35.37 4.86 13.57
C GLY A 52 -35.45 5.92 12.47
N TYR A 53 -34.42 6.76 12.32
CA TYR A 53 -34.38 7.76 11.24
C TYR A 53 -34.31 7.11 9.86
N ASP A 54 -35.10 7.63 8.91
CA ASP A 54 -35.04 7.17 7.52
C ASP A 54 -33.86 7.81 6.77
N ILE A 55 -32.73 7.09 6.76
CA ILE A 55 -31.52 7.49 6.05
C ILE A 55 -31.67 7.54 4.52
N THR A 56 -32.78 7.05 3.94
CA THR A 56 -33.04 7.20 2.49
C THR A 56 -33.44 8.62 2.09
N SER A 57 -33.77 9.46 3.06
CA SER A 57 -34.00 10.89 2.86
C SER A 57 -32.70 11.68 2.62
N LEU A 58 -31.54 11.08 2.90
CA LEU A 58 -30.24 11.74 2.76
C LEU A 58 -29.84 11.88 1.27
N PRO A 59 -29.24 13.02 0.87
CA PRO A 59 -28.84 13.25 -0.51
C PRO A 59 -27.93 12.15 -1.06
N GLY A 60 -28.36 11.52 -2.16
CA GLY A 60 -27.58 10.47 -2.82
C GLY A 60 -27.64 9.09 -2.16
N ILE A 61 -28.42 8.90 -1.10
CA ILE A 61 -28.60 7.60 -0.42
C ILE A 61 -29.97 7.04 -0.77
N GLY A 62 -30.03 6.18 -1.79
CA GLY A 62 -31.23 5.43 -2.15
C GLY A 62 -31.42 4.16 -1.30
N LYS A 63 -32.51 3.42 -1.55
CA LYS A 63 -32.85 2.17 -0.83
C LYS A 63 -31.70 1.15 -0.78
N ASP A 64 -31.01 0.95 -1.90
CA ASP A 64 -29.90 0.00 -1.99
C ASP A 64 -28.70 0.42 -1.15
N LEU A 65 -28.37 1.72 -1.16
CA LEU A 65 -27.27 2.26 -0.36
C LEU A 65 -27.62 2.24 1.12
N ALA A 66 -28.84 2.63 1.49
CA ALA A 66 -29.34 2.55 2.86
C ALA A 66 -29.29 1.11 3.40
N ALA A 67 -29.62 0.11 2.57
CA ALA A 67 -29.48 -1.29 2.95
C ALA A 67 -28.02 -1.69 3.23
N LYS A 68 -27.06 -1.24 2.40
CA LYS A 68 -25.63 -1.46 2.66
C LYS A 68 -25.14 -0.73 3.91
N ILE A 69 -25.61 0.50 4.15
CA ILE A 69 -25.22 1.27 5.35
C ILE A 69 -25.66 0.51 6.60
N ARG A 70 -26.91 0.00 6.63
CA ARG A 70 -27.39 -0.83 7.73
C ARG A 70 -26.53 -2.09 7.92
N GLU A 71 -26.23 -2.79 6.83
CA GLU A 71 -25.33 -3.95 6.88
C GLU A 71 -23.96 -3.62 7.50
N ILE A 72 -23.35 -2.50 7.10
CA ILE A 72 -22.05 -2.06 7.62
C ILE A 72 -22.16 -1.68 9.11
N VAL A 73 -23.22 -0.97 9.50
CA VAL A 73 -23.43 -0.60 10.91
C VAL A 73 -23.63 -1.83 11.80
N ASP A 74 -24.38 -2.82 11.32
CA ASP A 74 -24.70 -4.03 12.08
C ASP A 74 -23.53 -5.01 12.17
N THR A 75 -22.74 -5.13 11.09
CA THR A 75 -21.71 -6.18 10.96
C THR A 75 -20.28 -5.69 10.97
N GLY A 76 -20.07 -4.38 10.76
CA GLY A 76 -18.76 -3.77 10.55
C GLY A 76 -18.15 -4.01 9.16
N HIS A 77 -18.85 -4.72 8.27
CA HIS A 77 -18.33 -5.10 6.96
C HIS A 77 -19.38 -4.96 5.85
N ALA A 78 -18.94 -5.01 4.59
CA ALA A 78 -19.80 -4.99 3.43
C ALA A 78 -19.56 -6.23 2.56
N ARG A 79 -20.54 -7.14 2.45
CA ARG A 79 -20.43 -8.36 1.62
C ARG A 79 -20.10 -8.08 0.15
N ALA A 80 -20.47 -6.90 -0.33
CA ALA A 80 -20.11 -6.47 -1.68
C ALA A 80 -18.61 -6.22 -1.82
N LEU A 81 -17.96 -5.64 -0.80
CA LEU A 81 -16.52 -5.43 -0.75
C LEU A 81 -15.78 -6.78 -0.64
N ASP A 82 -16.23 -7.67 0.27
CA ASP A 82 -15.63 -9.01 0.45
C ASP A 82 -15.68 -9.86 -0.83
N ARG A 83 -16.63 -9.61 -1.72
CA ARG A 83 -16.68 -10.27 -3.03
C ARG A 83 -15.61 -9.72 -3.97
N LEU A 84 -15.45 -8.41 -4.02
CA LEU A 84 -14.44 -7.76 -4.87
C LEU A 84 -13.02 -8.14 -4.44
N HIS A 85 -12.74 -8.20 -3.14
CA HIS A 85 -11.45 -8.69 -2.63
C HIS A 85 -11.12 -10.14 -3.01
N ARG A 86 -12.13 -10.97 -3.30
CA ARG A 86 -11.92 -12.34 -3.81
C ARG A 86 -11.69 -12.40 -5.31
N GLN A 87 -12.10 -11.38 -6.05
CA GLN A 87 -12.02 -11.33 -7.50
C GLN A 87 -10.75 -10.61 -7.99
N LEU A 88 -10.22 -9.69 -7.19
CA LEU A 88 -9.06 -8.87 -7.52
C LEU A 88 -7.85 -9.23 -6.65
N PRO A 89 -6.62 -9.22 -7.21
CA PRO A 89 -5.41 -9.34 -6.41
C PRO A 89 -5.31 -8.20 -5.38
N ALA A 90 -5.07 -8.55 -4.11
CA ALA A 90 -4.90 -7.56 -3.03
C ALA A 90 -3.77 -6.56 -3.31
N SER A 91 -2.76 -6.94 -4.09
CA SER A 91 -1.65 -6.08 -4.51
C SER A 91 -2.07 -4.90 -5.39
N LEU A 92 -3.25 -4.93 -6.01
CA LEU A 92 -3.77 -3.79 -6.78
C LEU A 92 -4.08 -2.58 -5.89
N GLU A 93 -4.46 -2.81 -4.64
CA GLU A 93 -4.69 -1.73 -3.67
C GLU A 93 -3.39 -0.97 -3.35
N ASP A 94 -2.24 -1.65 -3.36
CA ASP A 94 -0.95 -0.98 -3.19
C ASP A 94 -0.60 -0.06 -4.36
N LEU A 95 -1.11 -0.36 -5.56
CA LEU A 95 -0.97 0.53 -6.72
C LEU A 95 -1.82 1.80 -6.57
N LEU A 96 -3.03 1.70 -6.02
CA LEU A 96 -3.91 2.85 -5.74
C LEU A 96 -3.28 3.83 -4.75
N LYS A 97 -2.41 3.35 -3.88
CA LYS A 97 -1.68 4.20 -2.93
C LYS A 97 -0.66 5.11 -3.64
N ILE A 98 -0.24 4.82 -4.88
CA ILE A 98 0.77 5.60 -5.63
C ILE A 98 0.19 6.94 -6.12
N PRO A 99 0.76 8.10 -5.71
CA PRO A 99 0.26 9.40 -6.12
C PRO A 99 0.23 9.59 -7.64
N GLY A 100 -0.98 9.72 -8.18
CA GLY A 100 -1.22 9.87 -9.62
C GLY A 100 -1.67 8.58 -10.31
N LEU A 101 -1.76 7.46 -9.58
CA LEU A 101 -2.44 6.23 -10.00
C LEU A 101 -3.79 6.11 -9.28
N GLY A 102 -4.84 6.63 -9.92
CA GLY A 102 -6.22 6.35 -9.51
C GLY A 102 -6.77 5.07 -10.16
N PRO A 103 -7.99 4.63 -9.79
CA PRO A 103 -8.58 3.37 -10.24
C PRO A 103 -8.62 3.17 -11.75
N LYS A 104 -8.95 4.22 -12.52
CA LYS A 104 -8.94 4.14 -13.99
C LYS A 104 -7.58 3.77 -14.56
N ARG A 105 -6.52 4.30 -13.96
CA ARG A 105 -5.14 4.06 -14.42
C ARG A 105 -4.65 2.69 -13.97
N VAL A 106 -4.95 2.31 -12.72
CA VAL A 106 -4.67 0.96 -12.22
C VAL A 106 -5.38 -0.08 -13.08
N ARG A 107 -6.63 0.16 -13.46
CA ARG A 107 -7.35 -0.66 -14.42
C ARG A 107 -6.61 -0.80 -15.74
N THR A 108 -6.23 0.30 -16.37
CA THR A 108 -5.50 0.24 -17.66
C THR A 108 -4.20 -0.55 -17.51
N LEU A 109 -3.46 -0.38 -16.42
CA LEU A 109 -2.25 -1.17 -16.15
C LEU A 109 -2.55 -2.66 -16.00
N PHE A 110 -3.61 -3.00 -15.27
CA PHE A 110 -4.02 -4.38 -15.03
C PHE A 110 -4.57 -5.06 -16.29
N GLN A 111 -5.42 -4.38 -17.06
CA GLN A 111 -6.07 -4.95 -18.24
C GLN A 111 -5.17 -5.00 -19.47
N GLU A 112 -4.36 -3.96 -19.71
CA GLU A 112 -3.56 -3.84 -20.94
C GLU A 112 -2.15 -4.41 -20.79
N LEU A 113 -1.57 -4.35 -19.59
CA LEU A 113 -0.18 -4.80 -19.34
C LEU A 113 -0.07 -5.93 -18.32
N HIS A 114 -1.20 -6.41 -17.77
CA HIS A 114 -1.24 -7.46 -16.74
C HIS A 114 -0.35 -7.15 -15.53
N ILE A 115 -0.33 -5.88 -15.13
CA ILE A 115 0.40 -5.41 -13.95
C ILE A 115 -0.50 -5.55 -12.73
N GLU A 116 -0.14 -6.44 -11.83
CA GLU A 116 -0.86 -6.79 -10.60
C GLU A 116 -0.17 -6.26 -9.35
N ASP A 117 1.13 -5.98 -9.41
CA ASP A 117 1.94 -5.57 -8.26
C ASP A 117 2.93 -4.42 -8.57
N MET A 118 3.51 -3.87 -7.51
CA MET A 118 4.42 -2.73 -7.59
C MET A 118 5.74 -3.05 -8.28
N GLY A 119 6.25 -4.29 -8.19
CA GLY A 119 7.48 -4.72 -8.85
C GLY A 119 7.30 -4.84 -10.36
N GLN A 120 6.17 -5.39 -10.79
CA GLN A 120 5.76 -5.43 -12.19
C GLN A 120 5.58 -4.01 -12.76
N LEU A 121 4.94 -3.12 -11.99
CA LEU A 121 4.78 -1.71 -12.37
C LEU A 121 6.13 -1.01 -12.55
N GLU A 122 7.06 -1.20 -11.62
CA GLU A 122 8.40 -0.60 -11.70
C GLU A 122 9.16 -1.11 -12.92
N THR A 123 9.13 -2.42 -13.17
CA THR A 123 9.78 -3.02 -14.34
C THR A 123 9.20 -2.44 -15.64
N ALA A 124 7.88 -2.45 -15.80
CA ALA A 124 7.22 -1.90 -16.98
C ALA A 124 7.51 -0.40 -17.19
N ALA A 125 7.57 0.38 -16.11
CA ALA A 125 7.93 1.80 -16.17
C ALA A 125 9.39 2.02 -16.58
N ARG A 126 10.34 1.22 -16.08
CA ARG A 126 11.76 1.30 -16.48
C ARG A 126 11.98 0.89 -17.94
N GLU A 127 11.20 -0.06 -18.43
CA GLU A 127 11.21 -0.51 -19.83
C GLU A 127 10.51 0.48 -20.78
N GLY A 128 9.91 1.56 -20.27
CA GLY A 128 9.18 2.53 -21.08
C GLY A 128 7.83 2.03 -21.60
N ARG A 129 7.37 0.87 -21.12
CA ARG A 129 6.13 0.22 -21.59
C ARG A 129 4.87 0.97 -21.18
N LEU A 130 4.93 1.80 -20.13
CA LEU A 130 3.75 2.56 -19.74
C LEU A 130 3.39 3.60 -20.80
N ARG A 131 4.35 4.08 -21.59
CA ARG A 131 4.16 5.14 -22.60
C ARG A 131 3.21 4.77 -23.73
N SER A 132 3.01 3.47 -23.98
CA SER A 132 2.07 3.00 -24.99
C SER A 132 0.61 3.11 -24.54
N LEU A 133 0.36 3.32 -23.25
CA LEU A 133 -0.99 3.34 -22.68
C LEU A 133 -1.61 4.74 -22.74
N PRO A 134 -2.93 4.84 -23.02
CA PRO A 134 -3.64 6.11 -22.99
C PRO A 134 -3.57 6.74 -21.59
N GLY A 135 -3.15 8.01 -21.54
CA GLY A 135 -3.01 8.75 -20.28
C GLY A 135 -1.66 8.58 -19.58
N PHE A 136 -0.73 7.77 -20.11
CA PHE A 136 0.61 7.56 -19.55
C PHE A 136 1.69 8.18 -20.43
N GLY A 137 1.89 9.49 -20.31
CA GLY A 137 3.03 10.16 -20.94
C GLY A 137 4.35 9.93 -20.17
N ALA A 138 5.49 10.26 -20.80
CA ALA A 138 6.82 10.15 -20.20
C ALA A 138 6.93 10.83 -18.82
N LYS A 139 6.32 12.01 -18.66
CA LYS A 139 6.28 12.72 -17.36
C LYS A 139 5.55 11.92 -16.28
N THR A 140 4.50 11.19 -16.66
CA THR A 140 3.78 10.39 -15.66
C THR A 140 4.54 9.13 -15.30
N GLU A 141 5.11 8.43 -16.29
CA GLU A 141 5.96 7.27 -16.04
C GLU A 141 7.10 7.63 -15.08
N GLN A 142 7.80 8.75 -15.34
CA GLN A 142 8.86 9.22 -14.45
C GLN A 142 8.31 9.51 -13.05
N ARG A 143 7.17 10.20 -12.94
CA ARG A 143 6.53 10.45 -11.65
C ARG A 143 6.18 9.15 -10.91
N ILE A 144 5.73 8.12 -11.61
CA ILE A 144 5.44 6.80 -11.01
C ILE A 144 6.73 6.20 -10.44
N LEU A 145 7.82 6.19 -11.21
CA LEU A 145 9.13 5.72 -10.76
C LEU A 145 9.63 6.48 -9.52
N ASP A 146 9.51 7.81 -9.53
CA ASP A 146 9.91 8.66 -8.40
C ASP A 146 9.10 8.33 -7.14
N ASN A 147 7.79 8.10 -7.28
CA ASN A 147 6.92 7.74 -6.15
C ASN A 147 7.20 6.33 -5.62
N ILE A 148 7.52 5.37 -6.48
CA ILE A 148 7.93 4.03 -6.07
C ILE A 148 9.25 4.11 -5.27
N ALA A 149 10.22 4.88 -5.76
CA ALA A 149 11.50 5.09 -5.08
C ALA A 149 11.33 5.80 -3.72
N ALA A 150 10.50 6.85 -3.66
CA ALA A 150 10.20 7.57 -2.43
C ALA A 150 9.50 6.69 -1.38
N ARG A 151 8.60 5.80 -1.82
CA ARG A 151 7.96 4.85 -0.90
C ARG A 151 8.95 3.88 -0.29
N ARG A 152 9.85 3.32 -1.10
CA ARG A 152 10.91 2.43 -0.60
C ARG A 152 11.77 3.12 0.45
N SER A 153 12.14 4.38 0.22
CA SER A 153 12.99 5.14 1.16
C SER A 153 12.25 5.54 2.45
N THR A 154 10.92 5.69 2.41
CA THR A 154 10.11 6.03 3.58
C THR A 154 9.76 4.80 4.42
N GLN A 155 9.43 3.67 3.77
CA GLN A 155 9.05 2.43 4.45
C GLN A 155 10.20 1.73 5.19
N THR A 156 11.46 2.10 4.93
CA THR A 156 12.63 1.42 5.51
C THR A 156 13.31 2.18 6.65
N ARG A 157 12.72 3.25 7.20
CA ARG A 157 13.39 4.04 8.26
C ARG A 157 12.82 3.75 9.65
N PHE A 158 13.69 3.26 10.54
CA PHE A 158 13.40 3.03 11.95
C PHE A 158 14.14 4.05 12.82
N LEU A 159 13.60 4.38 13.99
CA LEU A 159 14.37 5.15 14.98
C LEU A 159 15.67 4.41 15.31
N TYR A 160 16.75 5.16 15.53
CA TYR A 160 18.05 4.59 15.91
C TYR A 160 17.94 3.60 17.07
N THR A 161 17.10 3.92 18.06
CA THR A 161 16.84 3.09 19.25
C THR A 161 16.10 1.79 18.92
N VAL A 162 15.23 1.78 17.92
CA VAL A 162 14.55 0.58 17.43
C VAL A 162 15.53 -0.26 16.63
N ALA A 163 16.27 0.35 15.70
CA ALA A 163 17.29 -0.35 14.92
C ALA A 163 18.37 -0.99 15.83
N LYS A 164 18.83 -0.28 16.86
CA LYS A 164 19.84 -0.74 17.82
C LYS A 164 19.48 -2.07 18.47
N ARG A 165 18.22 -2.24 18.85
CA ARG A 165 17.71 -3.48 19.49
C ARG A 165 17.88 -4.72 18.62
N HIS A 166 17.89 -4.57 17.30
CA HIS A 166 18.05 -5.68 16.36
C HIS A 166 19.47 -5.75 15.77
N ALA A 167 20.10 -4.60 15.58
CA ALA A 167 21.40 -4.49 14.93
C ALA A 167 22.54 -5.01 15.81
N GLU A 168 22.52 -4.74 17.12
CA GLU A 168 23.58 -5.19 18.04
C GLU A 168 23.61 -6.71 18.23
N PRO A 169 22.47 -7.41 18.45
CA PRO A 169 22.45 -8.87 18.50
C PRO A 169 22.93 -9.52 17.20
N LEU A 170 22.52 -8.99 16.04
CA LEU A 170 22.96 -9.50 14.74
C LEU A 170 24.47 -9.35 14.55
N LEU A 171 25.03 -8.20 14.94
CA LEU A 171 26.48 -7.98 14.90
C LEU A 171 27.23 -8.94 15.84
N ALA A 172 26.72 -9.15 17.06
CA ALA A 172 27.30 -10.06 18.03
C ALA A 172 27.32 -11.50 17.49
N TYR A 173 26.22 -11.94 16.89
CA TYR A 173 26.12 -13.24 16.23
C TYR A 173 27.14 -13.39 15.10
N LEU A 174 27.23 -12.41 14.18
CA LEU A 174 28.18 -12.46 13.06
C LEU A 174 29.64 -12.54 13.52
N ARG A 175 29.99 -11.91 14.65
CA ARG A 175 31.34 -12.00 15.23
C ARG A 175 31.70 -13.38 15.79
N GLN A 176 30.71 -14.20 16.11
CA GLN A 176 30.92 -15.56 16.63
C GLN A 176 31.09 -16.60 15.51
N VAL A 177 30.80 -16.24 14.25
CA VAL A 177 30.88 -17.18 13.14
C VAL A 177 32.34 -17.53 12.84
N ALA A 178 32.64 -18.84 12.79
CA ALA A 178 33.97 -19.35 12.52
C ALA A 178 34.53 -18.80 11.19
N GLY A 179 35.72 -18.23 11.25
CA GLY A 179 36.41 -17.64 10.09
C GLY A 179 36.17 -16.15 9.89
N VAL A 180 35.25 -15.52 10.63
CA VAL A 180 35.14 -14.05 10.70
C VAL A 180 36.28 -13.48 11.53
N ARG A 181 36.98 -12.47 11.01
CA ARG A 181 38.02 -11.71 11.72
C ARG A 181 37.45 -10.45 12.34
N GLN A 182 36.60 -9.74 11.60
CA GLN A 182 35.97 -8.50 12.07
C GLN A 182 34.60 -8.33 11.43
N ALA A 183 33.64 -7.81 12.20
CA ALA A 183 32.38 -7.33 11.69
C ALA A 183 32.05 -5.97 12.30
N VAL A 184 31.62 -5.03 11.48
CA VAL A 184 31.20 -3.68 11.88
C VAL A 184 29.93 -3.27 11.14
N ILE A 185 29.01 -2.61 11.85
CA ILE A 185 27.84 -1.99 11.23
C ILE A 185 28.31 -0.67 10.61
N ALA A 186 27.97 -0.46 9.34
CA ALA A 186 28.29 0.71 8.56
C ALA A 186 27.05 1.61 8.39
N GLY A 187 26.99 2.36 7.29
CA GLY A 187 25.78 3.05 6.89
C GLY A 187 25.30 4.14 7.85
N SER A 188 23.99 4.38 7.81
CA SER A 188 23.30 5.38 8.63
C SER A 188 23.36 5.07 10.12
N TYR A 189 23.40 3.78 10.49
CA TYR A 189 23.58 3.31 11.86
C TYR A 189 24.92 3.74 12.45
N ARG A 190 26.04 3.53 11.74
CA ARG A 190 27.38 3.94 12.23
C ARG A 190 27.49 5.45 12.48
N ARG A 191 26.76 6.25 11.71
CA ARG A 191 26.75 7.72 11.82
C ARG A 191 25.76 8.25 12.86
N ALA A 192 25.12 7.37 13.64
CA ALA A 192 24.13 7.72 14.67
C ALA A 192 23.04 8.68 14.14
N ARG A 193 22.58 8.47 12.90
CA ARG A 193 21.44 9.22 12.38
C ARG A 193 20.20 8.90 13.21
N GLU A 194 19.38 9.92 13.48
CA GLU A 194 18.14 9.80 14.28
C GLU A 194 17.23 8.67 13.78
N THR A 195 17.17 8.52 12.46
CA THR A 195 16.55 7.39 11.79
C THR A 195 17.58 6.57 11.01
N VAL A 196 17.42 5.26 11.02
CA VAL A 196 18.26 4.27 10.34
C VAL A 196 17.41 3.59 9.29
N GLY A 197 17.95 3.48 8.08
CA GLY A 197 17.31 2.77 6.97
C GLY A 197 17.44 1.25 7.12
N ASP A 198 17.99 0.65 6.07
CA ASP A 198 18.63 -0.66 6.09
C ASP A 198 19.88 -0.72 6.99
N LEU A 199 20.29 -1.94 7.35
CA LEU A 199 21.50 -2.23 8.11
C LEU A 199 22.62 -2.71 7.19
N ASP A 200 23.61 -1.85 6.97
CA ASP A 200 24.85 -2.21 6.28
C ASP A 200 25.83 -2.87 7.26
N ILE A 201 26.34 -4.07 6.97
CA ILE A 201 27.38 -4.72 7.77
C ILE A 201 28.58 -5.06 6.89
N LEU A 202 29.75 -4.56 7.27
CA LEU A 202 31.03 -4.91 6.66
C LEU A 202 31.68 -6.03 7.49
N VAL A 203 32.05 -7.12 6.82
CA VAL A 203 32.69 -8.28 7.44
C VAL A 203 34.02 -8.57 6.74
N THR A 204 35.08 -8.77 7.51
CA THR A 204 36.32 -9.38 7.04
C THR A 204 36.38 -10.81 7.53
N ALA A 205 36.59 -11.77 6.63
CA ALA A 205 36.58 -13.18 6.95
C ALA A 205 37.58 -13.95 6.06
N ARG A 206 37.92 -15.18 6.45
CA ARG A 206 38.69 -16.10 5.60
C ARG A 206 37.85 -16.49 4.38
N SER A 207 38.51 -16.71 3.24
CA SER A 207 37.87 -16.93 1.93
C SER A 207 36.87 -18.10 1.90
N HIS A 208 37.06 -19.11 2.77
CA HIS A 208 36.21 -20.30 2.89
C HIS A 208 35.22 -20.25 4.07
N SER A 209 34.98 -19.09 4.68
CA SER A 209 34.02 -18.97 5.79
C SER A 209 32.57 -18.99 5.29
N ALA A 210 31.68 -19.53 6.13
CA ALA A 210 30.25 -19.63 5.81
C ALA A 210 29.59 -18.27 5.48
N VAL A 211 30.13 -17.16 5.99
CA VAL A 211 29.60 -15.81 5.76
C VAL A 211 29.82 -15.33 4.31
N MET A 212 30.86 -15.83 3.63
CA MET A 212 31.16 -15.47 2.24
C MET A 212 30.25 -16.19 1.24
N SER A 213 29.51 -17.22 1.64
CA SER A 213 28.64 -17.98 0.73
C SER A 213 27.26 -17.35 0.52
N GLY A 214 26.83 -16.42 1.37
CA GLY A 214 25.48 -15.84 1.36
C GLY A 214 25.35 -14.34 1.09
N SER A 215 26.41 -13.65 0.68
CA SER A 215 26.45 -12.17 0.61
C SER A 215 26.18 -11.61 -0.80
N SER A 216 25.35 -10.55 -0.87
CA SER A 216 24.79 -10.00 -2.13
C SER A 216 25.75 -9.15 -2.99
N LYS A 217 26.98 -8.87 -2.51
CA LYS A 217 28.05 -8.17 -3.24
C LYS A 217 29.42 -8.61 -2.73
N LYS A 218 30.16 -9.38 -3.54
CA LYS A 218 31.54 -9.77 -3.26
C LYS A 218 32.51 -8.81 -3.95
N ARG A 219 33.54 -8.36 -3.24
CA ARG A 219 34.73 -7.77 -3.84
C ARG A 219 35.94 -8.41 -3.17
N GLU A 220 36.72 -9.12 -3.96
CA GLU A 220 38.03 -9.64 -3.57
C GLU A 220 39.05 -8.53 -3.81
N THR A 221 39.92 -8.30 -2.83
CA THR A 221 41.15 -7.49 -2.97
C THR A 221 42.34 -8.41 -2.86
#